data_AF-A0A135Z362-F1
#
_entry.id   AF-A0A135Z362-F1
#
_cell.length_a   1.000
_cell.length_b   1.000
_cell.length_c   1.000
_cell.angle_alpha   90.00
_cell.angle_beta   90.00
_cell.angle_gamma   90.00
#
_symmetry.space_group_name_H-M   'P 1'
#
loop_
_entity.id
_entity.type
_entity.pdbx_description
1 polymer ?
#
loop_
_entity_poly.entity_id
_entity_poly.type
_entity_poly.pdbx_seq_one_letter_code
_entity_poly.pdbx_strand_id
1 'polypeptide(L)'
;MNENAVKKIIGDLESLIGHLKEITGETTHKTLPKQVPETKKVSLEQVRAVLAKLSQLGKTAEVKKLIVKHGAQKLSDIPESEYASLLHEAEGIKGD
;
A
#
# COMPACT_ATOMS: atom_id res chain seq x y z
N MET A 1 1.51 -5.14 -38.42
CA MET A 1 0.67 -4.43 -37.44
C MET A 1 0.46 -3.02 -37.96
N ASN A 2 -0.79 -2.58 -38.17
CA ASN A 2 -1.07 -1.25 -38.73
C ASN A 2 -0.63 -0.17 -37.74
N GLU A 3 0.25 0.74 -38.16
CA GLU A 3 0.68 1.91 -37.36
C GLU A 3 -0.50 2.72 -36.81
N ASN A 4 -1.60 2.78 -37.57
CA ASN A 4 -2.80 3.49 -37.17
C ASN A 4 -3.47 2.85 -35.93
N ALA A 5 -3.45 1.52 -35.83
CA ALA A 5 -3.96 0.80 -34.66
C ALA A 5 -3.08 1.06 -33.43
N VAL A 6 -1.75 1.13 -33.61
CA VAL A 6 -0.80 1.43 -32.53
C VAL A 6 -1.02 2.85 -31.99
N LYS A 7 -1.21 3.84 -32.86
CA LYS A 7 -1.49 5.23 -32.46
C LYS A 7 -2.81 5.36 -31.70
N LYS A 8 -3.83 4.60 -32.10
CA LYS A 8 -5.11 4.58 -31.40
C LYS A 8 -4.97 4.03 -29.98
N ILE A 9 -4.25 2.91 -29.82
CA ILE A 9 -3.99 2.28 -28.52
C ILE A 9 -3.22 3.24 -27.58
N ILE A 10 -2.25 3.98 -28.11
CA ILE A 10 -1.49 4.96 -27.33
C ILE A 10 -2.41 6.08 -26.82
N GLY A 11 -3.29 6.63 -27.67
CA GLY A 11 -4.25 7.65 -27.25
C GLY A 11 -5.26 7.14 -26.20
N ASP A 12 -5.73 5.91 -26.38
CA ASP A 12 -6.63 5.26 -25.41
C ASP A 12 -5.92 5.07 -24.04
N LEU A 13 -4.62 4.77 -24.01
CA LEU A 13 -3.81 4.67 -22.79
C LEU A 13 -3.61 6.03 -22.09
N GLU A 14 -3.32 7.09 -22.85
CA GLU A 14 -3.14 8.44 -22.28
C GLU A 14 -4.43 8.98 -21.66
N SER A 15 -5.57 8.72 -22.31
CA SER A 15 -6.89 9.07 -21.77
C SER A 15 -7.18 8.32 -20.47
N LEU A 16 -6.79 7.04 -20.39
CA LEU A 16 -6.95 6.25 -19.17
C LEU A 16 -6.14 6.82 -18.01
N ILE A 17 -4.90 7.24 -18.26
CA ILE A 17 -4.01 7.85 -17.26
C ILE A 17 -4.63 9.14 -16.70
N GLY A 18 -5.27 9.95 -17.55
CA GLY A 18 -6.00 11.14 -17.12
C GLY A 18 -7.15 10.82 -16.15
N HIS A 19 -7.98 9.84 -16.49
CA HIS A 19 -9.09 9.43 -15.62
C HIS A 19 -8.62 8.74 -14.32
N LEU A 20 -7.53 7.96 -14.39
CA LEU A 20 -6.89 7.38 -13.20
C LEU A 20 -6.46 8.48 -12.23
N LYS A 21 -5.86 9.57 -12.74
CA LYS A 21 -5.44 10.72 -11.92
C LYS A 21 -6.60 11.45 -11.25
N GLU A 22 -7.76 11.48 -11.91
CA GLU A 22 -9.00 12.06 -11.39
C GLU A 22 -9.63 11.19 -10.31
N ILE A 23 -9.64 9.87 -10.49
CA ILE A 23 -10.15 8.90 -9.51
C ILE A 23 -9.22 8.78 -8.29
N THR A 24 -7.90 8.97 -8.45
CA THR A 24 -6.93 8.94 -7.34
C THR A 24 -6.81 10.26 -6.58
N GLY A 25 -7.60 11.29 -6.90
CA GLY A 25 -7.74 12.47 -6.04
C GLY A 25 -6.45 13.25 -5.78
N GLU A 26 -5.53 13.34 -6.74
CA GLU A 26 -4.40 14.27 -6.65
C GLU A 26 -4.75 15.62 -7.28
N THR A 27 -5.51 16.41 -6.52
CA THR A 27 -5.45 17.87 -6.62
C THR A 27 -4.51 18.39 -5.55
N THR A 28 -3.42 18.97 -6.03
CA THR A 28 -2.45 19.81 -5.33
C THR A 28 -3.07 20.65 -4.20
N HIS A 29 -2.80 20.26 -2.94
CA HIS A 29 -2.75 21.20 -1.82
C HIS A 29 -1.32 21.27 -1.27
N LYS A 30 -0.70 22.41 -1.57
CA LYS A 30 0.44 23.03 -0.93
C LYS A 30 0.45 22.84 0.59
N THR A 31 1.35 22.00 1.10
CA THR A 31 2.26 22.23 2.24
C THR A 31 3.17 21.02 2.32
N LEU A 32 4.40 21.18 1.83
CA LEU A 32 5.49 20.32 2.22
C LEU A 32 5.75 20.53 3.72
N PRO A 33 5.89 19.45 4.50
CA PRO A 33 7.11 19.26 5.24
C PRO A 33 7.89 18.18 4.50
N LYS A 34 8.94 18.66 3.84
CA LYS A 34 10.20 17.96 3.58
C LYS A 34 10.20 16.52 4.09
N GLN A 35 9.86 15.56 3.22
CA GLN A 35 10.22 14.17 3.45
C GLN A 35 11.73 14.11 3.29
N VAL A 36 12.39 14.39 4.41
CA VAL A 36 13.75 13.97 4.68
C VAL A 36 13.81 12.48 4.32
N PRO A 37 14.85 12.00 3.63
CA PRO A 37 15.01 10.57 3.40
C PRO A 37 15.25 9.90 4.76
N GLU A 38 14.18 9.62 5.49
CA GLU A 38 14.21 8.81 6.70
C GLU A 38 14.43 7.37 6.26
N THR A 39 15.71 7.07 6.05
CA THR A 39 16.37 5.88 6.56
C THR A 39 15.44 4.69 6.71
N LYS A 40 15.22 3.93 5.63
CA LYS A 40 14.95 2.47 5.63
C LYS A 40 14.32 1.91 6.92
N LYS A 41 13.22 2.51 7.38
CA LYS A 41 12.45 2.02 8.52
C LYS A 41 11.11 1.67 7.94
N VAL A 42 10.67 0.45 8.19
CA VAL A 42 9.38 -0.05 7.71
C VAL A 42 8.32 0.92 8.20
N SER A 43 7.74 1.67 7.27
CA SER A 43 6.81 2.74 7.61
C SER A 43 5.45 2.14 7.93
N LEU A 44 4.82 2.71 8.97
CA LEU A 44 3.50 2.30 9.48
C LEU A 44 2.45 2.20 8.35
N GLU A 45 2.61 3.03 7.33
CA GLU A 45 1.79 3.06 6.12
C GLU A 45 1.90 1.78 5.27
N GLN A 46 3.10 1.26 5.04
CA GLN A 46 3.29 0.00 4.31
C GLN A 46 2.64 -1.18 5.04
N VAL A 47 2.84 -1.23 6.36
CA VAL A 47 2.26 -2.28 7.20
C VAL A 47 0.73 -2.21 7.19
N ARG A 48 0.15 -1.01 7.32
CA ARG A 48 -1.30 -0.81 7.18
C ARG A 48 -1.80 -1.28 5.81
N ALA A 49 -1.09 -0.96 4.73
CA ALA A 49 -1.49 -1.36 3.38
C ALA A 49 -1.51 -2.89 3.21
N VAL A 50 -0.49 -3.60 3.70
CA VAL A 50 -0.42 -5.06 3.62
C VAL A 50 -1.52 -5.72 4.46
N LEU A 51 -1.71 -5.26 5.70
CA LEU A 51 -2.76 -5.80 6.57
C LEU A 51 -4.17 -5.47 6.07
N ALA A 52 -4.37 -4.28 5.50
CA ALA A 52 -5.63 -3.91 4.86
C ALA A 52 -5.94 -4.84 3.68
N LYS A 53 -4.94 -5.14 2.84
CA LYS A 53 -5.07 -6.14 1.76
C LYS A 53 -5.41 -7.52 2.31
N LEU A 54 -4.72 -7.99 3.34
CA LEU A 54 -5.04 -9.28 3.98
C LEU A 54 -6.45 -9.31 4.56
N SER A 55 -6.90 -8.21 5.16
CA SER A 55 -8.25 -8.07 5.69
C SER A 55 -9.29 -8.10 4.56
N GLN A 56 -9.00 -7.46 3.42
CA GLN A 56 -9.83 -7.53 2.21
C GLN A 56 -9.88 -8.93 1.60
N LEU A 57 -8.81 -9.70 1.71
CA LEU A 57 -8.74 -11.11 1.31
C LEU A 57 -9.48 -12.05 2.28
N GLY A 58 -10.13 -11.53 3.32
CA GLY A 58 -10.83 -12.31 4.34
C GLY A 58 -9.91 -12.93 5.40
N LYS A 59 -8.60 -12.63 5.35
CA LYS A 59 -7.60 -13.11 6.32
C LYS A 59 -7.48 -12.17 7.55
N THR A 60 -8.53 -11.41 7.88
CA THR A 60 -8.58 -10.49 9.03
C THR A 60 -8.30 -11.19 10.36
N ALA A 61 -8.71 -12.45 10.51
CA ALA A 61 -8.44 -13.22 11.73
C ALA A 61 -6.94 -13.46 11.96
N GLU A 62 -6.20 -13.79 10.89
CA GLU A 62 -4.75 -13.99 10.93
C GLU A 62 -4.02 -12.67 11.17
N VAL A 63 -4.45 -11.59 10.50
CA VAL A 63 -3.97 -10.22 10.76
C VAL A 63 -4.09 -9.85 12.25
N LYS A 64 -5.26 -10.13 12.84
CA LYS A 64 -5.54 -9.79 14.24
C LYS A 64 -4.73 -10.64 15.20
N LYS A 65 -4.58 -11.95 14.92
CA LYS A 65 -3.66 -12.83 15.66
C LYS A 65 -2.23 -12.31 15.62
N LEU A 66 -1.77 -11.81 14.47
CA LEU A 66 -0.42 -11.30 14.33
C LEU A 66 -0.18 -10.08 15.21
N ILE A 67 -1.09 -9.11 15.16
CA ILE A 67 -1.05 -7.92 16.01
C ILE A 67 -1.02 -8.30 17.49
N VAL A 68 -1.85 -9.27 17.90
CA VAL A 68 -1.90 -9.79 19.28
C VAL A 68 -0.65 -10.58 19.66
N LYS A 69 -0.06 -11.34 18.74
CA LYS A 69 1.19 -12.08 18.93
C LYS A 69 2.36 -11.14 19.23
N HIS A 70 2.37 -9.96 18.63
CA HIS A 70 3.29 -8.87 18.95
C HIS A 70 2.91 -8.07 20.20
N GLY A 71 1.90 -8.50 20.96
CA GLY A 71 1.51 -7.90 22.25
C GLY A 71 0.64 -6.65 22.13
N ALA A 72 0.08 -6.36 20.96
CA ALA A 72 -0.74 -5.18 20.72
C ALA A 72 -2.18 -5.54 20.35
N GLN A 73 -3.10 -4.58 20.47
CA GLN A 73 -4.49 -4.74 19.99
C GLN A 73 -4.71 -4.10 18.61
N LYS A 74 -3.89 -3.12 18.26
CA LYS A 74 -3.96 -2.37 17.00
C LYS A 74 -2.57 -2.02 16.52
N LEU A 75 -2.42 -1.81 15.21
CA LEU A 75 -1.12 -1.49 14.61
C LEU A 75 -0.46 -0.24 15.21
N SER A 76 -1.28 0.71 15.67
CA SER A 76 -0.82 1.93 16.32
C SER A 76 -0.17 1.71 17.69
N ASP A 77 -0.37 0.56 18.33
CA ASP A 77 0.29 0.20 19.59
C ASP A 77 1.56 -0.65 19.37
N ILE A 78 1.84 -1.07 18.13
CA ILE A 78 3.00 -1.89 17.82
C ILE A 78 4.21 -0.96 17.62
N PRO A 79 5.36 -1.23 18.26
CA PRO A 79 6.55 -0.43 18.06
C PRO A 79 7.14 -0.63 16.65
N GLU A 80 7.79 0.40 16.11
CA GLU A 80 8.43 0.35 14.77
C GLU A 80 9.43 -0.80 14.62
N SER A 81 10.05 -1.24 15.71
CA SER A 81 10.97 -2.39 15.73
C SER A 81 10.27 -3.69 15.34
N GLU A 82 8.98 -3.81 15.64
CA GLU A 82 8.17 -5.01 15.37
C GLU A 82 7.44 -4.92 14.02
N TYR A 83 7.36 -3.74 13.41
CA TYR A 83 6.74 -3.56 12.09
C TYR A 83 7.42 -4.40 11.01
N ALA A 84 8.74 -4.57 11.06
CA ALA A 84 9.45 -5.40 10.09
C ALA A 84 9.06 -6.89 10.21
N SER A 85 9.02 -7.42 11.43
CA SER A 85 8.59 -8.80 11.69
C SER A 85 7.13 -9.02 11.32
N LEU A 86 6.27 -8.07 11.72
CA LEU A 86 4.84 -8.15 11.43
C LEU A 86 4.56 -8.09 9.93
N LEU A 87 5.26 -7.21 9.20
CA LEU A 87 5.15 -7.11 7.74
C LEU A 87 5.58 -8.42 7.08
N HIS A 88 6.69 -9.01 7.54
CA HIS A 88 7.20 -10.26 6.98
C HIS A 88 6.21 -11.42 7.17
N GLU A 89 5.65 -11.59 8.37
CA GLU A 89 4.63 -12.62 8.62
C GLU A 89 3.34 -12.33 7.84
N ALA A 90 2.92 -11.06 7.75
CA ALA A 90 1.76 -10.64 6.95
C ALA A 90 1.95 -10.91 5.45
N GLU A 91 3.13 -10.64 4.90
CA GLU A 91 3.46 -10.98 3.51
C GLU A 91 3.45 -12.50 3.28
N GLY A 92 3.88 -13.29 4.26
CA GLY A 92 3.76 -14.76 4.23
C GLY A 92 2.31 -15.25 4.12
N ILE A 93 1.37 -14.60 4.82
CA ILE A 93 -0.05 -14.94 4.78
C ILE A 93 -0.69 -14.58 3.42
N LYS A 94 -0.18 -13.57 2.72
CA LYS A 94 -0.69 -13.14 1.40
C LYS A 94 -0.33 -14.14 0.28
N GLY A 95 0.72 -14.95 0.47
CA GLY A 95 1.26 -15.86 -0.54
C GLY A 95 0.55 -17.21 -0.70
N ASP A 96 -0.45 -17.51 0.13
CA ASP A 96 -1.26 -18.74 0.08
C ASP A 96 -2.61 -18.50 -0.61
#